data_AF-A0A386WTC7-F1
#
_entry.id   AF-A0A386WTC7-F1
#
_cell.length_a   1.000
_cell.length_b   1.000
_cell.length_c   1.000
_cell.angle_alpha   90.00
_cell.angle_beta   90.00
_cell.angle_gamma   90.00
#
_symmetry.space_group_name_H-M   'P 1'
#
loop_
_entity.id
_entity.type
_entity.pdbx_description
1 polymer ?
#
loop_
_entity_poly.entity_id
_entity_poly.type
_entity_poly.pdbx_seq_one_letter_code
_entity_poly.pdbx_strand_id
1 'polypeptide(L)'
;MRTAAEPVEVRRPSAVRALTTLLAVTAAATVVVELLNYWYAPEQEFGLAVRTGWAMLRSLGFLLLIGHVNKGRVGARPFGLILAVTTIFAVGRLIVPRQGVPALPGLIGFAVLTALCVAVVVLLYRSEAIRAHLVRHRKGLVVEGGTIAWREMTPKRPQANGWVLTARVAAFTYSPLMLVPALVATGAVLDGRLAAVPAVILWFGAGIAVSYAVLFCTAFLLRDKAWARNGLVAVTLGVLAIDLPLCWWLLGTDGLIRDGAPLVTAAALCLWSLNRATRTPTPTRTPTPPRRS
;
A
#
# COMPACT_ATOMS: atom_id res chain seq x y z
N MET A 1 14.44 30.72 -42.93
CA MET A 1 14.67 30.75 -41.46
C MET A 1 13.66 29.82 -40.79
N ARG A 2 14.10 28.67 -40.28
CA ARG A 2 13.25 27.75 -39.49
C ARG A 2 13.47 28.06 -38.02
N THR A 3 12.46 28.59 -37.34
CA THR A 3 12.48 28.76 -35.88
C THR A 3 12.43 27.38 -35.23
N ALA A 4 13.48 27.02 -34.50
CA ALA A 4 13.50 25.85 -33.65
C ALA A 4 12.35 25.95 -32.64
N ALA A 5 11.44 24.98 -32.68
CA ALA A 5 10.46 24.82 -31.61
C ALA A 5 11.23 24.46 -30.34
N GLU A 6 11.26 25.37 -29.37
CA GLU A 6 11.78 25.08 -28.05
C GLU A 6 11.11 23.81 -27.51
N PRO A 7 11.86 22.86 -26.93
CA PRO A 7 11.25 21.72 -26.28
C PRO A 7 10.40 22.28 -25.13
N VAL A 8 9.08 22.12 -25.22
CA VAL A 8 8.16 22.40 -24.12
C VAL A 8 8.54 21.46 -22.97
N GLU A 9 9.45 21.92 -22.11
CA GLU A 9 9.74 21.28 -20.84
C GLU A 9 8.44 21.31 -20.06
N VAL A 10 7.73 20.18 -20.07
CA VAL A 10 6.57 19.97 -19.23
C VAL A 10 7.08 19.95 -17.79
N ARG A 11 7.22 21.14 -17.19
CA ARG A 11 7.65 21.37 -15.83
C ARG A 11 6.79 20.47 -14.95
N ARG A 12 7.42 19.48 -14.30
CA ARG A 12 6.69 18.61 -13.34
C ARG A 12 5.99 19.55 -12.36
N PRO A 13 4.67 19.38 -12.11
CA PRO A 13 3.96 20.22 -11.16
C PRO A 13 4.75 20.25 -9.84
N SER A 14 4.96 21.42 -9.25
CA SER A 14 5.70 21.59 -8.00
C SER A 14 5.22 20.64 -6.90
N ALA A 15 3.91 20.38 -6.85
CA ALA A 15 3.28 19.41 -5.96
C ALA A 15 3.79 17.98 -6.13
N VAL A 16 4.10 17.53 -7.35
CA VAL A 16 4.65 16.18 -7.61
C VAL A 16 6.08 16.09 -7.11
N ARG A 17 6.89 17.15 -7.29
CA ARG A 17 8.25 17.21 -6.74
C ARG A 17 8.21 17.19 -5.21
N ALA A 18 7.36 18.02 -4.60
CA ALA A 18 7.17 18.05 -3.15
C ALA A 18 6.75 16.68 -2.60
N LEU A 19 5.80 15.99 -3.25
CA LEU A 19 5.41 14.63 -2.86
C LEU A 19 6.57 13.64 -2.97
N THR A 20 7.32 13.66 -4.08
CA THR A 20 8.48 12.77 -4.25
C THR A 20 9.56 13.02 -3.21
N THR A 21 9.87 14.28 -2.89
CA THR A 21 10.80 14.63 -1.82
C THR A 21 10.29 14.14 -0.46
N LEU A 22 9.01 14.37 -0.17
CA LEU A 22 8.40 13.94 1.08
C LEU A 22 8.43 12.41 1.25
N LEU A 23 8.17 11.66 0.17
CA LEU A 23 8.28 10.20 0.15
C LEU A 23 9.72 9.72 0.40
N ALA A 24 10.71 10.38 -0.22
CA ALA A 24 12.12 10.06 -0.01
C ALA A 24 12.56 10.36 1.43
N VAL A 25 12.15 11.50 1.98
CA VAL A 25 12.38 11.86 3.38
C VAL A 25 11.72 10.87 4.33
N THR A 26 10.48 10.44 4.05
CA THR A 26 9.78 9.43 4.85
C THR A 26 10.52 8.10 4.85
N ALA A 27 11.02 7.65 3.68
CA ALA A 27 11.82 6.44 3.58
C ALA A 27 13.13 6.54 4.40
N ALA A 28 13.88 7.64 4.22
CA ALA A 28 15.13 7.87 4.95
C ALA A 28 14.90 7.95 6.47
N ALA A 29 13.89 8.71 6.91
CA ALA A 29 13.53 8.81 8.31
C ALA A 29 13.13 7.45 8.90
N THR A 30 12.40 6.62 8.14
CA THR A 30 12.02 5.27 8.58
C THR A 30 13.25 4.42 8.83
N VAL A 31 14.21 4.41 7.88
CA VAL A 31 15.47 3.67 8.04
C VAL A 31 16.25 4.16 9.27
N VAL A 32 16.43 5.48 9.42
CA VAL A 32 17.19 6.05 10.54
C VAL A 32 16.56 5.70 11.88
N VAL A 33 15.25 5.93 12.05
CA VAL A 33 14.55 5.65 13.31
C VAL A 33 14.60 4.16 13.66
N GLU A 34 14.46 3.28 12.67
CA GLU A 34 14.46 1.84 12.88
C GLU A 34 15.86 1.30 13.20
N LEU A 35 16.92 1.84 12.58
CA LEU A 35 18.30 1.52 12.92
C LEU A 35 18.67 2.02 14.33
N LEU A 36 18.26 3.23 14.70
CA LEU A 36 18.46 3.75 16.05
C LEU A 36 17.73 2.88 17.07
N ASN A 37 16.46 2.53 16.81
CA ASN A 37 15.70 1.66 17.70
C ASN A 37 16.32 0.25 17.82
N TYR A 38 16.92 -0.28 16.76
CA TYR A 38 17.66 -1.54 16.82
C TYR A 38 18.93 -1.41 17.66
N TRP A 39 19.67 -0.32 17.50
CA TRP A 39 20.94 -0.07 18.22
C TRP A 39 20.73 0.15 19.72
N TYR A 40 19.67 0.85 20.11
CA TYR A 40 19.35 1.13 21.52
C TYR A 40 18.60 -0.02 22.22
N ALA A 41 18.27 -1.11 21.52
CA ALA A 41 17.61 -2.24 22.14
C ALA A 41 18.63 -3.07 22.96
N PRO A 42 18.42 -3.23 24.28
CA PRO A 42 19.37 -3.95 25.14
C PRO A 42 19.42 -5.46 24.84
N GLU A 43 18.34 -6.03 24.31
CA GLU A 43 18.29 -7.41 23.81
C GLU A 43 17.83 -7.42 22.36
N GLN A 44 18.70 -7.92 21.47
CA GLN A 44 18.43 -8.03 20.03
C GLN A 44 17.63 -9.30 19.74
N GLU A 45 16.42 -9.38 20.30
CA GLU A 45 15.52 -10.50 20.10
C GLU A 45 15.23 -10.75 18.61
N PHE A 46 15.04 -12.02 18.23
CA PHE A 46 14.75 -12.41 16.85
C PHE A 46 13.56 -11.65 16.24
N GLY A 47 12.49 -11.47 17.02
CA GLY A 47 11.31 -10.70 16.60
C GLY A 47 11.61 -9.22 16.31
N LEU A 48 12.60 -8.62 16.98
CA LEU A 48 13.06 -7.27 16.70
C LEU A 48 13.77 -7.20 15.34
N ALA A 49 14.65 -8.16 15.06
CA ALA A 49 15.37 -8.24 13.79
C ALA A 49 14.42 -8.41 12.60
N VAL A 50 13.44 -9.31 12.70
CA VAL A 50 12.40 -9.50 11.65
C VAL A 50 11.62 -8.21 11.41
N ARG A 51 11.18 -7.53 12.47
CA ARG A 51 10.43 -6.27 12.36
C ARG A 51 11.26 -5.12 11.77
N THR A 52 12.54 -5.03 12.12
CA THR A 52 13.46 -4.06 11.53
C THR A 52 13.68 -4.36 10.04
N GLY A 53 13.90 -5.63 9.66
CA GLY A 53 13.97 -6.05 8.26
C GLY A 53 12.71 -5.72 7.47
N TRP A 54 11.54 -5.92 8.09
CA TRP A 54 10.25 -5.53 7.52
C TRP A 54 10.14 -4.00 7.32
N ALA A 55 10.65 -3.21 8.26
CA ALA A 55 10.67 -1.76 8.12
C ALA A 55 11.60 -1.28 6.99
N MET A 56 12.71 -1.99 6.74
CA MET A 56 13.56 -1.74 5.57
C MET A 56 12.82 -2.03 4.26
N LEU A 57 12.07 -3.14 4.20
CA LEU A 57 11.24 -3.44 3.03
C LEU A 57 10.14 -2.38 2.81
N ARG A 58 9.57 -1.84 3.88
CA ARG A 58 8.60 -0.74 3.80
C ARG A 58 9.22 0.54 3.25
N SER A 59 10.46 0.82 3.63
CA SER A 59 11.25 1.93 3.07
C SER A 59 11.46 1.76 1.56
N LEU A 60 11.72 0.53 1.10
CA LEU A 60 11.71 0.20 -0.33
C LEU A 60 10.33 0.42 -0.96
N GLY A 61 9.24 0.12 -0.24
CA GLY A 61 7.87 0.44 -0.64
C GLY A 61 7.66 1.93 -0.95
N PHE A 62 8.19 2.84 -0.13
CA PHE A 62 8.15 4.28 -0.40
C PHE A 62 8.93 4.66 -1.68
N LEU A 63 10.07 4.01 -1.95
CA LEU A 63 10.82 4.23 -3.20
C LEU A 63 10.05 3.72 -4.43
N LEU A 64 9.39 2.56 -4.31
CA LEU A 64 8.49 2.06 -5.35
C LEU A 64 7.33 3.03 -5.59
N LEU A 65 6.77 3.61 -4.53
CA LEU A 65 5.70 4.61 -4.61
C LEU A 65 6.17 5.87 -5.36
N ILE A 66 7.40 6.34 -5.16
CA ILE A 66 8.01 7.41 -5.98
C ILE A 66 7.98 7.01 -7.46
N GLY A 67 8.37 5.78 -7.79
CA GLY A 67 8.30 5.25 -9.14
C GLY A 67 6.86 5.24 -9.72
N HIS A 68 5.86 4.92 -8.90
CA HIS A 68 4.45 4.94 -9.29
C HIS A 68 3.92 6.36 -9.49
N VAL A 69 4.28 7.31 -8.62
CA VAL A 69 3.92 8.72 -8.71
C VAL A 69 4.55 9.35 -9.96
N ASN A 70 5.85 9.13 -10.19
CA ASN A 70 6.56 9.65 -11.36
C ASN A 70 6.00 9.10 -12.69
N LYS A 71 5.44 7.88 -12.66
CA LYS A 71 4.78 7.25 -13.82
C LYS A 71 3.30 7.65 -13.96
N GLY A 72 2.76 8.51 -13.09
CA GLY A 72 1.36 8.95 -13.14
C GLY A 72 0.35 7.82 -12.91
N ARG A 73 0.68 6.81 -12.09
CA ARG A 73 -0.18 5.62 -11.92
C ARG A 73 -1.30 5.87 -10.91
N VAL A 74 -2.55 5.64 -11.32
CA VAL A 74 -3.76 5.75 -10.45
C VAL A 74 -3.63 4.95 -9.14
N GLY A 75 -2.96 3.78 -9.21
CA GLY A 75 -2.72 2.92 -8.04
C GLY A 75 -1.78 3.51 -6.97
N ALA A 76 -1.13 4.65 -7.22
CA ALA A 76 -0.24 5.29 -6.25
C ALA A 76 -0.97 5.77 -4.99
N ARG A 77 -2.23 6.23 -5.10
CA ARG A 77 -3.01 6.72 -3.94
C ARG A 77 -3.31 5.62 -2.92
N PRO A 78 -3.95 4.48 -3.30
CA PRO A 78 -4.22 3.42 -2.33
C PRO A 78 -2.92 2.78 -1.81
N PHE A 79 -1.89 2.67 -2.65
CA PHE A 79 -0.59 2.14 -2.21
C PHE A 79 0.06 3.03 -1.16
N GLY A 80 0.07 4.36 -1.38
CA GLY A 80 0.59 5.31 -0.40
C GLY A 80 -0.21 5.37 0.89
N LEU A 81 -1.53 5.24 0.83
CA LEU A 81 -2.38 5.17 2.04
C LEU A 81 -2.01 3.95 2.90
N ILE A 82 -1.92 2.76 2.30
CA ILE A 82 -1.61 1.55 3.05
C ILE A 82 -0.18 1.60 3.61
N LEU A 83 0.79 2.06 2.82
CA LEU A 83 2.16 2.25 3.30
C LEU A 83 2.22 3.23 4.48
N ALA A 84 1.51 4.36 4.41
CA ALA A 84 1.48 5.34 5.49
C ALA A 84 0.85 4.75 6.76
N VAL A 85 -0.33 4.13 6.66
CA VAL A 85 -1.03 3.54 7.82
C VAL A 85 -0.20 2.43 8.46
N THR A 86 0.30 1.49 7.65
CA THR A 86 1.15 0.39 8.16
C THR A 86 2.43 0.92 8.81
N THR A 87 2.99 2.02 8.31
CA THR A 87 4.15 2.67 8.94
C THR A 87 3.79 3.23 10.30
N ILE A 88 2.68 3.98 10.43
CA ILE A 88 2.25 4.58 11.71
C ILE A 88 2.06 3.51 12.79
N PHE A 89 1.37 2.42 12.49
CA PHE A 89 1.19 1.33 13.45
C PHE A 89 2.50 0.61 13.77
N ALA A 90 3.37 0.41 12.78
CA ALA A 90 4.68 -0.19 13.01
C ALA A 90 5.56 0.66 13.95
N VAL A 91 5.57 1.99 13.77
CA VAL A 91 6.36 2.91 14.61
C VAL A 91 5.72 3.15 15.97
N GLY A 92 4.45 2.78 16.17
CA GLY A 92 3.79 2.82 17.48
C GLY A 92 4.56 2.06 18.56
N ARG A 93 5.36 1.05 18.17
CA ARG A 93 6.28 0.33 19.07
C ARG A 93 7.30 1.21 19.80
N LEU A 94 7.61 2.38 19.24
CA LEU A 94 8.59 3.32 19.79
C LEU A 94 8.06 4.06 21.02
N ILE A 95 6.74 4.11 21.21
CA ILE A 95 6.10 4.80 22.34
C ILE A 95 5.80 3.83 23.48
N VAL A 96 5.76 2.52 23.24
CA VAL A 96 5.46 1.55 24.29
C VAL A 96 6.67 1.45 25.22
N PRO A 97 6.55 1.85 26.51
CA PRO A 97 7.67 1.80 27.44
C PRO A 97 8.05 0.34 27.69
N ARG A 98 9.32 0.01 27.41
CA ARG A 98 9.88 -1.32 27.73
C ARG A 98 10.24 -1.44 29.21
N GLN A 99 10.61 -0.31 29.84
CA GLN A 99 10.71 -0.11 31.29
C GLN A 99 10.47 1.38 31.62
N GLY A 100 9.57 1.69 32.56
CA GLY A 100 9.35 3.07 33.01
C GLY A 100 8.72 4.01 31.97
N VAL A 101 9.36 5.15 31.70
CA VAL A 101 8.87 6.19 30.78
C VAL A 101 9.40 5.91 29.36
N PRO A 102 8.61 6.10 28.29
CA PRO A 102 9.09 5.92 26.92
C PRO A 102 10.33 6.79 26.64
N ALA A 103 11.33 6.18 25.99
CA ALA A 103 12.56 6.88 25.64
C ALA A 103 12.25 8.07 24.72
N LEU A 104 12.76 9.25 25.09
CA LEU A 104 12.55 10.50 24.36
C LEU A 104 12.89 10.40 22.86
N PRO A 105 13.96 9.68 22.43
CA PRO A 105 14.22 9.43 21.01
C PRO A 105 13.10 8.65 20.29
N GLY A 106 12.45 7.71 20.97
CA GLY A 106 11.34 6.92 20.42
C GLY A 106 10.09 7.77 20.19
N LEU A 107 9.77 8.67 21.13
CA LEU A 107 8.67 9.63 21.00
C LEU A 107 8.89 10.59 19.83
N ILE A 108 10.10 11.13 19.68
CA ILE A 108 10.46 12.01 18.56
C ILE A 108 10.35 11.25 17.24
N GLY A 109 10.91 10.04 17.16
CA GLY A 109 10.83 9.19 15.97
C GLY A 109 9.38 8.90 15.56
N PHE A 110 8.52 8.57 16.52
CA PHE A 110 7.10 8.37 16.29
C PHE A 110 6.41 9.65 15.77
N ALA A 111 6.63 10.78 16.42
CA ALA A 111 5.99 12.05 16.06
C ALA A 111 6.40 12.49 14.64
N VAL A 112 7.69 12.42 14.31
CA VAL A 112 8.22 12.78 12.99
C VAL A 112 7.66 11.85 11.91
N LEU A 113 7.71 10.52 12.11
CA LEU A 113 7.22 9.57 11.11
C LEU A 113 5.71 9.65 10.92
N THR A 114 4.96 9.88 11.99
CA THR A 114 3.51 10.08 11.92
C THR A 114 3.19 11.35 11.14
N ALA A 115 3.86 12.46 11.44
CA ALA A 115 3.67 13.73 10.72
C ALA A 115 4.00 13.59 9.23
N LEU A 116 5.10 12.92 8.88
CA LEU A 116 5.48 12.65 7.50
C LEU A 116 4.44 11.79 6.77
N CYS A 117 3.98 10.70 7.41
CA CYS A 117 2.96 9.82 6.83
C CYS A 117 1.63 10.55 6.62
N VAL A 118 1.19 11.35 7.59
CA VAL A 118 -0.02 12.19 7.47
C VAL A 118 0.16 13.21 6.35
N ALA A 119 1.30 13.88 6.25
CA ALA A 119 1.58 14.83 5.18
C ALA A 119 1.54 14.15 3.79
N VAL A 120 2.09 12.94 3.65
CA VAL A 120 2.01 12.14 2.41
C VAL A 120 0.55 11.86 2.04
N VAL A 121 -0.26 11.39 3.00
CA VAL A 121 -1.68 11.07 2.75
C VAL A 121 -2.47 12.33 2.41
N VAL A 122 -2.29 13.41 3.15
CA VAL A 122 -2.95 14.70 2.88
C VAL A 122 -2.60 15.19 1.48
N LEU A 123 -1.33 15.16 1.10
CA LEU A 123 -0.88 15.62 -0.20
C LEU A 123 -1.43 14.73 -1.34
N LEU A 124 -1.44 13.39 -1.15
CA LEU A 124 -2.01 12.44 -2.11
C LEU A 124 -3.53 12.59 -2.30
N TYR A 125 -4.28 12.91 -1.25
CA TYR A 125 -5.74 12.91 -1.29
C TYR A 125 -6.37 14.29 -1.53
N ARG A 126 -5.75 15.34 -1.00
CA ARG A 126 -6.28 16.72 -1.01
C ARG A 126 -5.77 17.56 -2.19
N SER A 127 -4.61 17.26 -2.77
CA SER A 127 -4.08 18.04 -3.90
C SER A 127 -4.74 17.66 -5.23
N GLU A 128 -5.40 18.62 -5.87
CA GLU A 128 -5.98 18.47 -7.21
C GLU A 128 -4.91 18.29 -8.29
N ALA A 129 -3.76 18.97 -8.14
CA ALA A 129 -2.64 18.84 -9.06
C ALA A 129 -2.08 17.40 -9.10
N ILE A 130 -1.99 16.74 -7.95
CA ILE A 130 -1.58 15.34 -7.86
C ILE A 130 -2.66 14.42 -8.41
N ARG A 131 -3.94 14.68 -8.10
CA ARG A 131 -5.06 13.92 -8.67
C ARG A 131 -5.05 13.96 -10.19
N ALA A 132 -4.87 15.13 -10.80
CA ALA A 132 -4.76 15.30 -12.23
C ALA A 132 -3.50 14.61 -12.81
N HIS A 133 -2.38 14.63 -12.08
CA HIS A 133 -1.15 13.97 -12.51
C HIS A 133 -1.25 12.44 -12.50
N LEU A 134 -1.89 11.86 -11.49
CA LEU A 134 -2.02 10.40 -11.32
C LEU A 134 -3.00 9.74 -12.30
N VAL A 135 -3.66 10.53 -13.15
CA VAL A 135 -4.48 10.04 -14.26
C VAL A 135 -3.74 10.17 -15.60
N ARG A 136 -2.55 10.80 -15.65
CA ARG A 136 -1.80 10.95 -16.91
C ARG A 136 -1.31 9.63 -17.45
N HIS A 137 -1.56 9.41 -18.73
CA HIS A 137 -1.22 8.17 -19.40
C HIS A 137 0.23 8.19 -19.87
N ARG A 138 0.85 7.01 -19.97
CA ARG A 138 2.25 6.87 -20.40
C ARG A 138 2.45 7.61 -21.73
N LYS A 139 3.41 8.53 -21.79
CA LYS A 139 3.87 9.11 -23.05
C LYS A 139 4.46 7.98 -23.90
N GLY A 140 3.92 7.81 -25.09
CA GLY A 140 4.42 6.86 -26.06
C GLY A 140 4.63 7.55 -27.40
N LEU A 141 5.36 6.89 -28.29
CA LEU A 141 5.50 7.33 -29.67
C LEU A 141 4.18 7.05 -30.38
N VAL A 142 3.46 8.12 -30.73
CA VAL A 142 2.27 8.03 -31.57
C VAL A 142 2.70 8.47 -32.96
N VAL A 143 2.56 7.56 -33.93
CA VAL A 143 2.80 7.84 -35.35
C VAL A 143 1.45 8.22 -35.95
N GLU A 144 1.24 9.51 -36.20
CA GLU A 144 0.01 10.04 -36.79
C GLU A 144 0.38 10.86 -38.02
N GLY A 145 -0.19 10.51 -39.18
CA GLY A 145 0.01 11.25 -40.44
C GLY A 145 1.47 11.38 -40.90
N GLY A 146 2.34 10.39 -40.65
CA GLY A 146 3.74 10.43 -41.06
C GLY A 146 4.68 11.25 -40.15
N THR A 147 4.17 11.77 -39.04
CA THR A 147 5.00 12.43 -38.01
C THR A 147 5.07 11.58 -36.74
N ILE A 148 6.29 11.41 -36.22
CA ILE A 148 6.56 10.69 -34.99
C ILE A 148 6.54 11.71 -33.84
N ALA A 149 5.49 11.69 -33.02
CA ALA A 149 5.36 12.61 -31.89
C ALA A 149 5.22 11.84 -30.57
N TRP A 150 5.92 12.30 -29.53
CA TRP A 150 5.72 11.82 -28.17
C TRP A 150 4.42 12.42 -27.60
N ARG A 151 3.31 11.70 -27.77
CA ARG A 151 2.00 12.08 -27.24
C ARG A 151 1.53 11.10 -26.16
N GLU A 152 0.62 11.56 -25.31
CA GLU A 152 -0.07 10.67 -24.36
C GLU A 152 -0.88 9.65 -25.17
N MET A 153 -0.56 8.36 -25.01
CA MET A 153 -1.27 7.30 -25.73
C MET A 153 -2.69 7.16 -25.19
N THR A 154 -3.68 7.15 -26.08
CA THR A 154 -5.04 6.74 -25.76
C THR A 154 -5.02 5.29 -25.24
N PRO A 155 -5.71 4.99 -24.13
CA PRO A 155 -5.56 3.72 -23.45
C PRO A 155 -6.15 2.57 -24.30
N LYS A 156 -5.36 1.51 -24.53
CA LYS A 156 -5.75 0.31 -25.29
C LYS A 156 -6.84 -0.53 -24.59
N ARG A 157 -7.20 -0.21 -23.35
CA ARG A 157 -8.28 -0.85 -22.58
C ARG A 157 -9.12 0.22 -21.86
N PRO A 158 -10.45 0.03 -21.72
CA PRO A 158 -11.30 0.92 -20.94
C PRO A 158 -10.75 1.04 -19.51
N GLN A 159 -10.83 2.26 -18.94
CA GLN A 159 -10.29 2.56 -17.62
C GLN A 159 -10.94 1.63 -16.57
N ALA A 160 -10.13 0.81 -15.90
CA ALA A 160 -10.60 0.06 -14.76
C ALA A 160 -11.02 1.04 -13.67
N ASN A 161 -12.20 0.81 -13.06
CA ASN A 161 -12.73 1.63 -11.98
C ASN A 161 -11.65 1.82 -10.89
N GLY A 162 -11.34 3.08 -10.53
CA GLY A 162 -10.31 3.40 -9.53
C GLY A 162 -10.55 2.73 -8.17
N TRP A 163 -11.81 2.42 -7.84
CA TRP A 163 -12.18 1.65 -6.65
C TRP A 163 -11.76 0.18 -6.74
N VAL A 164 -11.86 -0.44 -7.92
CA VAL A 164 -11.39 -1.82 -8.13
C VAL A 164 -9.87 -1.90 -8.01
N LEU A 165 -9.15 -0.88 -8.49
CA LEU A 165 -7.70 -0.78 -8.28
C LEU A 165 -7.34 -0.63 -6.80
N THR A 166 -8.12 0.14 -6.04
CA THR A 166 -7.95 0.29 -4.60
C THR A 166 -8.17 -1.03 -3.86
N ALA A 167 -9.26 -1.73 -4.15
CA ALA A 167 -9.54 -3.06 -3.59
C ALA A 167 -8.41 -4.04 -3.86
N ARG A 168 -7.89 -4.03 -5.09
CA ARG A 168 -6.77 -4.88 -5.51
C ARG A 168 -5.51 -4.59 -4.68
N VAL A 169 -5.11 -3.33 -4.57
CA VAL A 169 -3.91 -2.96 -3.81
C VAL A 169 -4.08 -3.31 -2.32
N ALA A 170 -5.26 -3.06 -1.74
CA ALA A 170 -5.56 -3.44 -0.36
C ALA A 170 -5.50 -4.96 -0.16
N ALA A 171 -6.12 -5.75 -1.03
CA ALA A 171 -6.08 -7.20 -0.91
C ALA A 171 -4.66 -7.79 -1.06
N PHE A 172 -3.82 -7.24 -1.94
CA PHE A 172 -2.43 -7.68 -2.06
C PHE A 172 -1.59 -7.42 -0.81
N THR A 173 -2.04 -6.55 0.09
CA THR A 173 -1.34 -6.31 1.35
C THR A 173 -1.65 -7.33 2.44
N TYR A 174 -2.64 -8.21 2.25
CA TYR A 174 -2.94 -9.26 3.23
C TYR A 174 -1.79 -10.25 3.39
N SER A 175 -1.24 -10.76 2.29
CA SER A 175 -0.15 -11.74 2.35
C SER A 175 1.07 -11.24 3.14
N PRO A 176 1.65 -10.06 2.85
CA PRO A 176 2.75 -9.54 3.68
C PRO A 176 2.33 -9.27 5.14
N LEU A 177 1.10 -8.82 5.39
CA LEU A 177 0.61 -8.57 6.75
C LEU A 177 0.37 -9.85 7.55
N MET A 178 0.20 -11.02 6.90
CA MET A 178 0.14 -12.32 7.58
C MET A 178 1.52 -12.98 7.73
N LEU A 179 2.38 -12.85 6.71
CA LEU A 179 3.68 -13.53 6.70
C LEU A 179 4.67 -12.94 7.71
N VAL A 180 4.63 -11.63 7.94
CA VAL A 180 5.52 -10.96 8.89
C VAL A 180 5.24 -11.37 10.34
N PRO A 181 4.00 -11.30 10.86
CA PRO A 181 3.73 -11.77 12.21
C PRO A 181 3.94 -13.28 12.34
N ALA A 182 3.69 -14.08 11.30
CA ALA A 182 4.06 -15.50 11.29
C ALA A 182 5.57 -15.72 11.45
N LEU A 183 6.41 -14.92 10.76
CA LEU A 183 7.86 -14.92 10.96
C LEU A 183 8.23 -14.50 12.37
N VAL A 184 7.64 -13.43 12.90
CA VAL A 184 7.91 -13.00 14.28
C VAL A 184 7.55 -14.10 15.28
N ALA A 185 6.44 -14.81 15.06
CA ALA A 185 5.99 -15.92 15.90
C ALA A 185 6.93 -17.13 15.88
N THR A 186 7.83 -17.27 14.90
CA THR A 186 8.90 -18.29 14.96
C THR A 186 9.85 -18.04 16.15
N GLY A 187 9.98 -16.80 16.63
CA GLY A 187 10.71 -16.50 17.88
C GLY A 187 10.14 -17.30 19.07
N ALA A 188 8.82 -17.34 19.22
CA ALA A 188 8.19 -18.11 20.30
C ALA A 188 8.45 -19.62 20.21
N VAL A 189 8.69 -20.16 19.01
CA VAL A 189 9.10 -21.55 18.80
C VAL A 189 10.54 -21.76 19.26
N LEU A 190 11.43 -20.81 18.95
CA LEU A 190 12.83 -20.83 19.38
C LEU A 190 12.95 -20.71 20.91
N ASP A 191 12.02 -20.02 21.56
CA ASP A 191 11.90 -19.90 23.02
C ASP A 191 11.29 -21.16 23.70
N GLY A 192 11.19 -22.28 22.99
CA GLY A 192 10.82 -23.59 23.55
C GLY A 192 9.32 -23.93 23.46
N ARG A 193 8.47 -23.10 22.86
CA ARG A 193 7.04 -23.42 22.64
C ARG A 193 6.84 -24.26 21.37
N LEU A 194 7.38 -25.49 21.35
CA LEU A 194 7.28 -26.40 20.21
C LEU A 194 5.84 -26.71 19.76
N ALA A 195 4.87 -26.66 20.68
CA ALA A 195 3.45 -26.82 20.37
C ALA A 195 2.89 -25.72 19.42
N ALA A 196 3.58 -24.58 19.28
CA ALA A 196 3.19 -23.51 18.36
C ALA A 196 3.63 -23.78 16.90
N VAL A 197 4.53 -24.75 16.65
CA VAL A 197 5.06 -25.04 15.31
C VAL A 197 3.97 -25.30 14.27
N PRO A 198 2.97 -26.17 14.52
CA PRO A 198 1.92 -26.43 13.53
C PRO A 198 1.11 -25.17 13.20
N ALA A 199 0.84 -24.33 14.21
CA ALA A 199 0.10 -23.09 14.03
C ALA A 199 0.90 -22.08 13.20
N VAL A 200 2.20 -21.94 13.42
CA VAL A 200 3.07 -21.06 12.63
C VAL A 200 3.18 -21.56 11.18
N ILE A 201 3.33 -22.86 10.96
CA ILE A 201 3.35 -23.45 9.60
C ILE A 201 2.02 -23.20 8.89
N LEU A 202 0.90 -23.44 9.58
CA LEU A 202 -0.44 -23.18 9.04
C LEU A 202 -0.63 -21.70 8.71
N TRP A 203 -0.15 -20.80 9.58
CA TRP A 203 -0.21 -19.35 9.35
C TRP A 203 0.58 -18.94 8.10
N PHE A 204 1.80 -19.47 7.96
CA PHE A 204 2.64 -19.25 6.78
C PHE A 204 1.97 -19.76 5.50
N GLY A 205 1.47 -21.00 5.54
CA GLY A 205 0.74 -21.61 4.43
C GLY A 205 -0.50 -20.81 4.05
N ALA A 206 -1.26 -20.32 5.04
CA ALA A 206 -2.41 -19.45 4.83
C ALA A 206 -2.00 -18.13 4.16
N GLY A 207 -0.92 -17.48 4.61
CA GLY A 207 -0.41 -16.25 4.01
C GLY A 207 -0.01 -16.41 2.52
N ILE A 208 0.54 -17.56 2.16
CA ILE A 208 0.86 -17.91 0.76
C ILE A 208 -0.42 -18.20 -0.03
N ALA A 209 -1.32 -19.03 0.51
CA ALA A 209 -2.59 -19.38 -0.13
C ALA A 209 -3.45 -18.14 -0.40
N VAL A 210 -3.49 -17.20 0.54
CA VAL A 210 -4.17 -15.90 0.39
C VAL A 210 -3.57 -15.10 -0.76
N SER A 211 -2.25 -15.10 -0.96
CA SER A 211 -1.61 -14.42 -2.09
C SER A 211 -2.14 -14.94 -3.44
N TYR A 212 -2.20 -16.26 -3.59
CA TYR A 212 -2.77 -16.89 -4.79
C TYR A 212 -4.27 -16.65 -4.94
N ALA A 213 -5.03 -16.75 -3.84
CA ALA A 213 -6.48 -16.50 -3.85
C ALA A 213 -6.81 -15.06 -4.24
N VAL A 214 -6.06 -14.07 -3.71
CA VAL A 214 -6.19 -12.65 -4.08
C VAL A 214 -5.80 -12.45 -5.54
N LEU A 215 -4.69 -13.03 -6.01
CA LEU A 215 -4.27 -12.94 -7.41
C LEU A 215 -5.38 -13.47 -8.34
N PHE A 216 -5.93 -14.63 -8.01
CA PHE A 216 -7.02 -15.26 -8.74
C PHE A 216 -8.29 -14.39 -8.74
N CYS A 217 -8.79 -14.01 -7.56
CA CYS A 217 -10.00 -13.18 -7.45
C CYS A 217 -9.83 -11.84 -8.16
N THR A 218 -8.69 -11.16 -8.01
CA THR A 218 -8.46 -9.86 -8.64
C THR A 218 -8.35 -9.95 -10.17
N ALA A 219 -7.81 -11.06 -10.72
CA ALA A 219 -7.79 -11.29 -12.15
C ALA A 219 -9.19 -11.43 -12.75
N PHE A 220 -10.12 -12.08 -12.05
CA PHE A 220 -11.51 -12.22 -12.47
C PHE A 220 -12.37 -11.00 -12.16
N LEU A 221 -12.03 -10.23 -11.11
CA LEU A 221 -12.67 -8.95 -10.80
C LEU A 221 -12.46 -7.93 -11.94
N LEU A 222 -11.29 -7.93 -12.58
CA LEU A 222 -11.02 -7.11 -13.76
C LEU A 222 -11.78 -7.55 -15.02
N ARG A 223 -12.36 -8.75 -15.01
CA ARG A 223 -13.23 -9.28 -16.07
C ARG A 223 -14.72 -9.15 -15.75
N ASP A 224 -15.05 -8.34 -14.73
CA ASP A 224 -16.43 -8.04 -14.31
C ASP A 224 -17.25 -9.29 -13.88
N LYS A 225 -16.57 -10.29 -13.29
CA LYS A 225 -17.23 -11.49 -12.78
C LYS A 225 -17.75 -11.27 -11.35
N ALA A 226 -19.06 -11.36 -11.17
CA ALA A 226 -19.71 -11.14 -9.87
C ALA A 226 -19.22 -12.08 -8.74
N TRP A 227 -18.92 -13.34 -9.05
CA TRP A 227 -18.41 -14.29 -8.05
C TRP A 227 -17.04 -13.88 -7.48
N ALA A 228 -16.21 -13.17 -8.27
CA ALA A 228 -14.88 -12.76 -7.84
C ALA A 228 -14.93 -11.73 -6.71
N ARG A 229 -16.01 -10.93 -6.66
CA ARG A 229 -16.29 -10.03 -5.54
C ARG A 229 -16.56 -10.81 -4.26
N ASN A 230 -17.48 -11.78 -4.32
CA ASN A 230 -17.82 -12.61 -3.16
C ASN A 230 -16.60 -13.44 -2.71
N GLY A 231 -15.81 -13.95 -3.65
CA GLY A 231 -14.52 -14.60 -3.37
C GLY A 231 -13.56 -13.68 -2.61
N LEU A 232 -13.41 -12.43 -3.03
CA LEU A 232 -12.51 -11.48 -2.36
C LEU A 232 -13.02 -11.07 -0.97
N VAL A 233 -14.34 -11.00 -0.77
CA VAL A 233 -14.95 -10.82 0.55
C VAL A 233 -14.66 -12.03 1.44
N ALA A 234 -14.89 -13.25 0.94
CA ALA A 234 -14.61 -14.48 1.67
C ALA A 234 -13.13 -14.60 2.06
N VAL A 235 -12.21 -14.28 1.14
CA VAL A 235 -10.77 -14.20 1.44
C VAL A 235 -10.49 -13.18 2.54
N THR A 236 -11.09 -11.98 2.45
CA THR A 236 -10.90 -10.94 3.48
C THR A 236 -11.38 -11.41 4.86
N LEU A 237 -12.55 -12.05 4.94
CA LEU A 237 -13.07 -12.58 6.19
C LEU A 237 -12.21 -13.73 6.73
N GLY A 238 -11.77 -14.64 5.86
CA GLY A 238 -10.88 -15.74 6.23
C GLY A 238 -9.54 -15.24 6.75
N VAL A 239 -8.96 -14.22 6.12
CA VAL A 239 -7.73 -13.55 6.57
C VAL A 239 -7.90 -13.01 7.99
N LEU A 240 -8.98 -12.26 8.26
CA LEU A 240 -9.22 -11.71 9.61
C LEU A 240 -9.48 -12.82 10.65
N ALA A 241 -10.21 -13.87 10.27
CA ALA A 241 -10.55 -14.98 11.15
C ALA A 241 -9.35 -15.86 11.51
N ILE A 242 -8.32 -15.91 10.65
CA ILE A 242 -7.09 -16.67 10.91
C ILE A 242 -6.08 -15.77 11.63
N ASP A 243 -5.82 -14.57 11.11
CA ASP A 243 -4.69 -13.76 11.54
C ASP A 243 -4.90 -13.10 12.90
N LEU A 244 -6.10 -12.57 13.19
CA LEU A 244 -6.35 -11.89 14.47
C LEU A 244 -6.25 -12.84 15.67
N PRO A 245 -6.84 -14.05 15.65
CA PRO A 245 -6.68 -15.00 16.76
C PRO A 245 -5.24 -15.47 16.93
N LEU A 246 -4.51 -15.69 15.82
CA LEU A 246 -3.11 -16.12 15.87
C LEU A 246 -2.20 -15.01 16.40
N CYS A 247 -2.40 -13.76 15.97
CA CYS A 247 -1.71 -12.59 16.53
C CYS A 247 -1.95 -12.48 18.03
N TRP A 248 -3.19 -12.60 18.48
CA TRP A 248 -3.51 -12.52 19.90
C TRP A 248 -2.90 -13.67 20.72
N TRP A 249 -2.97 -14.91 20.21
CA TRP A 249 -2.50 -16.10 20.94
C TRP A 249 -0.96 -16.24 20.97
N LEU A 250 -0.28 -15.90 19.87
CA LEU A 250 1.18 -16.08 19.74
C LEU A 250 1.97 -14.82 20.09
N LEU A 251 1.44 -13.64 19.78
CA LEU A 251 2.15 -12.36 19.92
C LEU A 251 1.52 -11.44 20.99
N GLY A 252 0.42 -11.88 21.62
CA GLY A 252 -0.28 -11.13 22.65
C GLY A 252 -1.03 -9.91 22.13
N THR A 253 -1.47 -9.05 23.05
CA THR A 253 -2.19 -7.80 22.74
C THR A 253 -1.34 -6.80 21.97
N ASP A 254 -0.02 -6.77 22.23
CA ASP A 254 0.92 -5.91 21.53
C ASP A 254 1.06 -6.30 20.04
N GLY A 255 1.18 -7.60 19.74
CA GLY A 255 1.14 -8.10 18.36
C GLY A 255 -0.19 -7.86 17.68
N LEU A 256 -1.32 -8.05 18.38
CA LEU A 256 -2.64 -7.77 17.83
C LEU A 256 -2.82 -6.30 17.41
N ILE A 257 -2.32 -5.35 18.21
CA ILE A 257 -2.38 -3.92 17.86
C ILE A 257 -1.43 -3.60 16.71
N ARG A 258 -0.20 -4.12 16.74
CA ARG A 258 0.84 -3.75 15.77
C ARG A 258 0.64 -4.40 14.40
N ASP A 259 0.23 -5.66 14.37
CA ASP A 259 0.11 -6.47 13.17
C ASP A 259 -1.36 -6.59 12.73
N GLY A 260 -2.29 -6.72 13.69
CA GLY A 260 -3.73 -6.83 13.41
C GLY A 260 -4.40 -5.51 13.01
N ALA A 261 -4.02 -4.36 13.60
CA ALA A 261 -4.65 -3.08 13.24
C ALA A 261 -4.39 -2.65 11.77
N PRO A 262 -3.16 -2.78 11.22
CA PRO A 262 -2.93 -2.59 9.80
C PRO A 262 -3.76 -3.54 8.92
N LEU A 263 -3.90 -4.80 9.34
CA LEU A 263 -4.69 -5.79 8.61
C LEU A 263 -6.17 -5.41 8.57
N VAL A 264 -6.74 -5.03 9.70
CA VAL A 264 -8.14 -4.55 9.78
C VAL A 264 -8.32 -3.31 8.92
N THR A 265 -7.35 -2.41 8.91
CA THR A 265 -7.43 -1.20 8.06
C THR A 265 -7.40 -1.55 6.58
N ALA A 266 -6.52 -2.48 6.17
CA ALA A 266 -6.47 -2.98 4.79
C ALA A 266 -7.79 -3.69 4.42
N ALA A 267 -8.34 -4.50 5.32
CA ALA A 267 -9.61 -5.20 5.12
C ALA A 267 -10.78 -4.22 4.96
N ALA A 268 -10.89 -3.23 5.84
CA ALA A 268 -11.90 -2.19 5.77
C ALA A 268 -11.80 -1.41 4.45
N LEU A 269 -10.58 -1.02 4.04
CA LEU A 269 -10.36 -0.32 2.77
C LEU A 269 -10.74 -1.19 1.56
N CYS A 270 -10.42 -2.49 1.59
CA CYS A 270 -10.79 -3.44 0.55
C CYS A 270 -12.31 -3.57 0.43
N LEU A 271 -13.01 -3.86 1.53
CA LEU A 271 -14.47 -4.01 1.54
C LEU A 271 -15.18 -2.71 1.16
N TRP A 272 -14.71 -1.57 1.66
CA TRP A 272 -15.28 -0.26 1.34
C TRP A 272 -15.11 0.08 -0.14
N SER A 273 -13.94 -0.18 -0.72
CA SER A 273 -13.69 0.07 -2.13
C SER A 273 -14.47 -0.89 -3.04
N LEU A 274 -14.64 -2.16 -2.67
CA LEU A 274 -15.52 -3.10 -3.38
C LEU A 274 -16.98 -2.65 -3.37
N ASN A 275 -17.47 -2.11 -2.25
CA ASN A 275 -18.82 -1.56 -2.14
C ASN A 275 -19.00 -0.27 -2.99
N ARG A 276 -17.99 0.61 -3.00
CA ARG A 276 -18.00 1.81 -3.84
C ARG A 276 -17.94 1.50 -5.32
N ALA A 277 -17.21 0.46 -5.71
CA ALA A 277 -17.11 0.03 -7.11
C ALA A 277 -18.45 -0.36 -7.73
N THR A 278 -19.41 -0.83 -6.92
CA THR A 278 -20.75 -1.27 -7.36
C THR A 278 -21.69 -0.12 -7.68
N ARG A 279 -21.40 1.09 -7.19
CA ARG A 279 -22.30 2.25 -7.27
C ARG A 279 -21.99 3.21 -8.42
N THR A 280 -20.99 2.94 -9.26
CA THR A 280 -20.66 3.82 -10.38
C THR A 280 -21.67 3.59 -11.52
N PRO A 281 -22.56 4.55 -11.84
CA PRO A 281 -23.55 4.37 -12.89
C PRO A 281 -22.87 4.26 -14.25
N THR A 282 -23.36 3.35 -15.10
CA THR A 282 -23.05 3.35 -16.53
C THR A 282 -23.45 4.71 -17.11
N PRO A 283 -22.55 5.44 -17.80
CA PRO A 283 -22.93 6.70 -18.43
C PRO A 283 -24.04 6.42 -19.43
N THR A 284 -25.20 7.06 -19.19
CA THR A 284 -26.36 7.03 -20.06
C THR A 284 -25.92 7.43 -21.46
N ARG A 285 -26.07 6.52 -22.44
CA ARG A 285 -25.83 6.84 -23.85
C ARG A 285 -26.69 8.07 -24.19
N THR A 286 -26.05 9.20 -24.45
CA THR A 286 -26.73 10.38 -24.99
C THR A 286 -27.38 9.96 -26.32
N PRO A 287 -28.69 10.15 -26.51
CA PRO A 287 -29.35 9.79 -27.76
C PRO A 287 -28.72 10.60 -28.89
N THR A 288 -28.25 9.89 -29.91
CA THR A 288 -27.72 10.47 -31.15
C THR A 288 -28.76 11.43 -31.73
N PRO A 289 -28.45 12.71 -32.00
CA PRO A 289 -29.42 13.60 -32.62
C PRO A 289 -29.77 13.06 -34.02
N PRO A 290 -31.04 13.16 -34.45
CA PRO A 290 -31.47 12.64 -35.73
C PRO A 290 -30.70 13.34 -36.86
N ARG A 291 -30.13 12.54 -37.77
CA ARG A 291 -29.56 13.01 -39.03
C ARG A 291 -30.67 13.77 -39.77
N ARG A 292 -30.50 15.07 -39.97
CA ARG A 292 -31.31 15.84 -40.92
C ARG A 292 -30.91 15.38 -42.32
N SER A 293 -31.89 14.83 -43.05
CA SER A 293 -31.87 14.60 -44.49
C SER A 293 -32.07 15.91 -45.25
#